data_AF-A0A661IFK7-F1
#
_entry.id   AF-A0A661IFK7-F1
#
_cell.length_a   1.000
_cell.length_b   1.000
_cell.length_c   1.000
_cell.angle_alpha   90.00
_cell.angle_beta   90.00
_cell.angle_gamma   90.00
#
_symmetry.space_group_name_H-M   'P 1'
#
loop_
_entity.id
_entity.type
_entity.pdbx_description
1 polymer ?
#
loop_
_entity_poly.entity_id
_entity_poly.type
_entity_poly.pdbx_seq_one_letter_code
_entity_poly.pdbx_strand_id
1 'polypeptide(L)'
;LYEFDKSSGETETWENLFFDYDERDALFIRYLGVRTVDHLKYLGVKIGDRVYPKPDMFRVDTMNTMHFGLAYPYLSSDIPLFFPLPRLERGYLIHNIKGRVVVQDDGTSVSANNIVVATAGIRVSL
;
A
#
# COMPACT_ATOMS: atom_id res chain seq x y z
N LEU A 1 1.13 -3.91 12.80
CA LEU A 1 0.96 -2.89 11.74
C LEU A 1 2.36 -2.52 11.30
N TYR A 2 2.69 -2.80 10.05
CA TYR A 2 3.94 -2.42 9.42
C TYR A 2 3.74 -1.11 8.67
N GLU A 3 4.65 -0.17 8.85
CA GLU A 3 4.65 1.12 8.15
C GLU A 3 5.85 1.14 7.21
N PHE A 4 5.65 1.46 5.94
CA PHE A 4 6.76 1.59 4.97
C PHE A 4 7.49 2.92 5.19
N ASP A 5 8.19 3.03 6.32
CA ASP A 5 8.97 4.18 6.77
C ASP A 5 10.37 3.73 7.18
N LYS A 6 11.39 4.26 6.49
CA LYS A 6 12.79 3.92 6.77
C LYS A 6 13.17 4.25 8.23
N SER A 7 12.60 5.32 8.79
CA SER A 7 12.88 5.74 10.17
C SER A 7 12.29 4.81 11.22
N SER A 8 11.27 4.00 10.87
CA SER A 8 10.77 2.94 11.73
C SER A 8 11.49 1.61 11.54
N GLY A 9 12.46 1.52 10.62
CA GLY A 9 13.29 0.33 10.40
C GLY A 9 12.62 -0.78 9.58
N GLU A 10 11.50 -0.48 8.90
CA GLU A 10 10.67 -1.47 8.21
C GLU A 10 10.93 -1.52 6.69
N THR A 11 11.75 -0.62 6.15
CA THR A 11 11.95 -0.49 4.70
C THR A 11 13.28 0.15 4.34
N GLU A 12 13.79 -0.18 3.14
CA GLU A 12 14.98 0.43 2.56
C GLU A 12 14.69 1.84 2.01
N THR A 13 15.76 2.61 1.72
CA THR A 13 15.61 4.01 1.25
C THR A 13 14.76 4.14 -0.02
N TRP A 14 14.89 3.18 -0.95
CA TRP A 14 14.19 3.19 -2.23
C TRP A 14 12.78 2.60 -2.16
N GLU A 15 12.44 1.96 -1.05
CA GLU A 15 11.13 1.39 -0.74
C GLU A 15 10.34 2.28 0.23
N ASN A 16 10.90 3.43 0.60
CA ASN A 16 10.32 4.35 1.55
C ASN A 16 9.04 4.98 1.00
N LEU A 17 7.90 4.52 1.48
CA LEU A 17 6.57 5.05 1.16
C LEU A 17 6.05 5.96 2.27
N PHE A 18 6.98 6.70 2.90
CA PHE A 18 6.73 7.80 3.81
C PHE A 18 6.70 9.12 3.04
N PHE A 19 5.65 9.91 3.27
CA PHE A 19 5.36 11.15 2.59
C PHE A 19 5.24 12.28 3.62
N ASP A 20 6.14 13.25 3.57
CA ASP A 20 6.18 14.41 4.46
C ASP A 20 6.09 15.68 3.61
N TYR A 21 4.86 16.03 3.22
CA TYR A 21 4.57 17.21 2.42
C TYR A 21 4.12 18.37 3.31
N ASP A 22 4.65 19.56 3.03
CA ASP A 22 4.36 20.79 3.75
C ASP A 22 3.08 21.49 3.20
N GLU A 23 2.92 22.77 3.50
CA GLU A 23 1.80 23.59 3.04
C GLU A 23 1.81 23.92 1.54
N ARG A 24 2.91 23.69 0.83
CA ARG A 24 3.06 24.00 -0.60
C ARG A 24 2.89 22.79 -1.50
N ASP A 25 3.11 21.61 -0.95
CA ASP A 25 2.98 20.35 -1.67
C ASP A 25 1.80 19.52 -1.15
N ALA A 26 1.22 18.73 -2.05
CA ALA A 26 0.26 17.70 -1.73
C ALA A 26 0.47 16.47 -2.61
N LEU A 27 0.18 15.29 -2.06
CA LEU A 27 0.11 14.05 -2.80
C LEU A 27 -1.30 13.50 -2.77
N PHE A 28 -1.88 13.28 -3.95
CA PHE A 28 -3.13 12.56 -4.10
C PHE A 28 -2.88 11.14 -4.63
N ILE A 29 -2.93 10.17 -3.72
CA ILE A 29 -2.77 8.74 -4.05
C ILE A 29 -4.01 8.27 -4.81
N ARG A 30 -3.80 7.68 -5.99
CA ARG A 30 -4.85 7.23 -6.91
C ARG A 30 -4.83 5.73 -7.17
N TYR A 31 -3.68 5.11 -6.99
CA TYR A 31 -3.47 3.70 -7.18
C TYR A 31 -2.72 3.15 -5.98
N LEU A 32 -3.13 1.98 -5.53
CA LEU A 32 -2.53 1.29 -4.41
C LEU A 32 -2.71 -0.20 -4.62
N GLY A 33 -1.69 -0.99 -4.33
CA GLY A 33 -1.78 -2.44 -4.42
C GLY A 33 -0.68 -3.13 -3.64
N VAL A 34 -0.91 -4.42 -3.40
CA VAL A 34 0.03 -5.31 -2.72
C VAL A 34 0.04 -6.67 -3.39
N ARG A 35 1.21 -7.27 -3.55
CA ARG A 35 1.30 -8.67 -3.99
C ARG A 35 0.75 -9.59 -2.90
N THR A 36 0.10 -10.66 -3.32
CA THR A 36 -0.44 -11.64 -2.38
C THR A 36 0.71 -12.37 -1.70
N VAL A 37 0.65 -12.41 -0.39
CA VAL A 37 1.64 -13.03 0.50
C VAL A 37 0.87 -13.67 1.63
N ASP A 38 1.28 -14.86 2.04
CA ASP A 38 0.67 -15.55 3.18
C ASP A 38 0.72 -14.69 4.44
N HIS A 39 -0.32 -14.80 5.28
CA HIS A 39 -0.50 -14.06 6.53
C HIS A 39 -0.68 -12.53 6.40
N LEU A 40 -0.62 -11.96 5.20
CA LEU A 40 -0.94 -10.56 4.99
C LEU A 40 -2.46 -10.35 5.00
N LYS A 41 -2.95 -9.52 5.94
CA LYS A 41 -4.39 -9.35 6.16
C LYS A 41 -4.96 -8.05 5.62
N TYR A 42 -4.24 -6.95 5.83
CA TYR A 42 -4.72 -5.63 5.43
C TYR A 42 -3.67 -4.78 4.72
N LEU A 43 -4.16 -3.90 3.85
CA LEU A 43 -3.43 -2.83 3.16
C LEU A 43 -4.16 -1.50 3.35
N GLY A 44 -3.42 -0.43 3.58
CA GLY A 44 -4.00 0.89 3.72
C GLY A 44 -3.01 2.03 3.62
N VAL A 45 -3.51 3.22 3.93
CA VAL A 45 -2.72 4.46 4.05
C VAL A 45 -2.98 5.06 5.42
N LYS A 46 -1.91 5.37 6.16
CA LYS A 46 -1.96 6.15 7.40
C LYS A 46 -1.69 7.61 7.08
N ILE A 47 -2.55 8.52 7.52
CA ILE A 47 -2.44 9.97 7.33
C ILE A 47 -2.62 10.62 8.70
N GLY A 48 -1.53 11.18 9.24
CA GLY A 48 -1.42 11.52 10.65
C GLY A 48 -1.65 10.27 11.53
N ASP A 49 -2.57 10.39 12.48
CA ASP A 49 -2.90 9.31 13.42
C ASP A 49 -4.05 8.40 12.92
N ARG A 50 -4.51 8.59 11.68
CA ARG A 50 -5.68 7.87 11.13
C ARG A 50 -5.26 6.94 10.02
N VAL A 51 -5.83 5.74 10.01
CA VAL A 51 -5.66 4.75 8.94
C VAL A 51 -6.89 4.73 8.05
N TYR A 52 -6.67 4.53 6.75
CA TYR A 52 -7.69 4.50 5.71
C TYR A 52 -7.51 3.28 4.77
N PRO A 53 -8.60 2.76 4.17
CA PRO A 53 -10.01 3.16 4.38
C PRO A 53 -10.51 2.89 5.80
N LYS A 54 -11.68 3.46 6.13
CA LYS A 54 -12.39 3.26 7.40
C LYS A 54 -13.72 2.53 7.14
N PRO A 55 -14.26 1.75 8.10
CA PRO A 55 -13.69 1.46 9.41
C PRO A 55 -12.49 0.51 9.34
N ASP A 56 -12.44 -0.32 8.30
CA ASP A 56 -11.39 -1.30 8.05
C ASP A 56 -10.55 -0.91 6.84
N MET A 57 -9.27 -1.24 6.89
CA MET A 57 -8.35 -1.22 5.75
C MET A 57 -8.80 -2.18 4.64
N PHE A 58 -8.18 -2.11 3.46
CA PHE A 58 -8.45 -3.09 2.41
C PHE A 58 -8.04 -4.48 2.87
N ARG A 59 -8.99 -5.42 2.83
CA ARG A 59 -8.71 -6.85 3.07
C ARG A 59 -7.95 -7.45 1.90
N VAL A 60 -6.83 -8.10 2.20
CA VAL A 60 -5.94 -8.72 1.21
C VAL A 60 -5.65 -10.20 1.49
N ASP A 61 -6.21 -10.73 2.59
CA ASP A 61 -6.19 -12.15 3.00
C ASP A 61 -7.12 -13.06 2.19
N THR A 62 -7.99 -12.48 1.36
CA THR A 62 -9.00 -13.23 0.61
C THR A 62 -8.76 -13.09 -0.90
N MET A 63 -9.82 -13.00 -1.72
CA MET A 63 -9.70 -12.64 -3.13
C MET A 63 -9.21 -11.19 -3.19
N ASN A 64 -7.89 -11.02 -3.17
CA ASN A 64 -7.19 -9.75 -2.98
C ASN A 64 -7.46 -8.84 -4.18
N THR A 65 -8.49 -8.00 -4.08
CA THR A 65 -8.82 -7.00 -5.11
C THR A 65 -7.75 -5.92 -5.24
N MET A 66 -6.85 -5.84 -4.25
CA MET A 66 -5.70 -4.95 -4.26
C MET A 66 -4.45 -5.62 -4.86
N HIS A 67 -4.58 -6.84 -5.40
CA HIS A 67 -3.48 -7.55 -6.03
C HIS A 67 -3.03 -6.89 -7.33
N PHE A 68 -1.72 -6.86 -7.57
CA PHE A 68 -1.13 -6.37 -8.81
C PHE A 68 0.05 -7.25 -9.23
N GLY A 69 0.39 -7.19 -10.52
CA GLY A 69 1.47 -7.99 -11.09
C GLY A 69 0.95 -9.33 -11.60
N LEU A 70 1.76 -10.38 -11.47
CA LEU A 70 1.43 -11.70 -12.01
C LEU A 70 0.13 -12.22 -11.38
N ALA A 71 -0.85 -12.61 -12.19
CA ALA A 71 -2.18 -13.02 -11.72
C ALA A 71 -2.19 -14.33 -10.92
N TYR A 72 -1.10 -15.09 -10.95
CA TYR A 72 -0.89 -16.25 -10.09
C TYR A 72 -0.83 -15.82 -8.60
N PRO A 73 -1.47 -16.54 -7.68
CA PRO A 73 -2.09 -17.87 -7.85
C PRO A 73 -3.58 -17.86 -8.21
N TYR A 74 -4.19 -16.70 -8.47
CA TYR A 74 -5.63 -16.62 -8.75
C TYR A 74 -6.01 -17.20 -10.12
N LEU A 75 -5.10 -17.15 -11.09
CA LEU A 75 -5.24 -17.73 -12.43
C LEU A 75 -4.06 -18.66 -12.75
N SER A 76 -4.23 -19.50 -13.79
CA SER A 76 -3.20 -20.46 -14.22
C SER A 76 -1.85 -19.79 -14.47
N SER A 77 -0.78 -20.42 -13.99
CA SER A 77 0.61 -20.00 -14.23
C SER A 77 1.09 -20.25 -15.66
N ASP A 78 0.40 -21.11 -16.42
CA ASP A 78 0.81 -21.50 -17.78
C ASP A 78 0.65 -20.35 -18.78
N ILE A 79 -0.15 -19.34 -18.43
CA ILE A 79 -0.37 -18.14 -19.22
C ILE A 79 0.04 -16.94 -18.36
N PRO A 80 1.03 -16.13 -18.77
CA PRO A 80 1.48 -14.98 -18.00
C PRO A 80 0.44 -13.85 -18.09
N LEU A 81 -0.57 -13.92 -17.24
CA LEU A 81 -1.57 -12.88 -17.06
C LEU A 81 -1.12 -11.91 -15.97
N PHE A 82 -1.40 -10.62 -16.17
CA PHE A 82 -1.01 -9.57 -15.23
C PHE A 82 -2.20 -8.72 -14.84
N PHE A 83 -2.37 -8.49 -13.54
CA PHE A 83 -3.30 -7.49 -13.04
C PHE A 83 -2.61 -6.11 -12.98
N PRO A 84 -3.26 -5.06 -13.51
CA PRO A 84 -2.75 -3.70 -13.36
C PRO A 84 -2.77 -3.29 -11.90
N LEU A 85 -1.99 -2.25 -11.55
CA LEU A 85 -2.08 -1.66 -10.22
C LEU A 85 -3.52 -1.15 -9.99
N PRO A 86 -4.22 -1.60 -8.92
CA PRO A 86 -5.60 -1.23 -8.70
C PRO A 86 -5.79 0.27 -8.52
N ARG A 87 -6.79 0.79 -9.22
CA ARG A 87 -7.22 2.19 -9.08
C ARG A 87 -8.18 2.30 -7.90
N LEU A 88 -7.88 3.22 -7.00
CA LEU A 88 -8.77 3.53 -5.88
C LEU A 88 -10.03 4.23 -6.39
N GLU A 89 -11.20 3.77 -5.96
CA GLU A 89 -12.48 4.44 -6.21
C GLU A 89 -12.44 5.88 -5.63
N ARG A 90 -11.89 5.99 -4.42
CA ARG A 90 -11.65 7.25 -3.71
C ARG A 90 -10.16 7.34 -3.39
N GLY A 91 -9.50 8.34 -3.95
CA GLY A 91 -8.08 8.59 -3.66
C GLY A 91 -7.88 9.18 -2.27
N TYR A 92 -6.64 9.18 -1.80
CA TYR A 92 -6.26 9.73 -0.50
C TYR A 92 -5.33 10.93 -0.66
N LEU A 93 -5.68 12.06 -0.03
CA LEU A 93 -4.91 13.30 -0.08
C LEU A 93 -4.04 13.43 1.16
N ILE A 94 -2.74 13.61 0.95
CA ILE A 94 -1.74 13.91 1.97
C ILE A 94 -1.27 15.35 1.73
N HIS A 95 -1.54 16.23 2.68
CA HIS A 95 -1.23 17.66 2.60
C HIS A 95 -1.08 18.27 3.99
N ASN A 96 0.03 18.99 4.23
CA ASN A 96 0.38 19.57 5.53
C ASN A 96 0.28 18.56 6.70
N ILE A 97 0.50 17.28 6.39
CA ILE A 97 0.42 16.16 7.33
C ILE A 97 1.19 14.97 6.75
N LYS A 98 1.84 14.20 7.62
CA LYS A 98 2.58 13.00 7.24
C LYS A 98 1.65 11.89 6.78
N GLY A 99 2.03 11.20 5.71
CA GLY A 99 1.32 10.03 5.20
C GLY A 99 2.25 8.84 4.97
N ARG A 100 1.73 7.63 5.08
CA ARG A 100 2.46 6.37 4.90
C ARG A 100 1.60 5.29 4.28
N VAL A 101 2.17 4.45 3.43
CA VAL A 101 1.56 3.14 3.12
C VAL A 101 1.79 2.21 4.31
N VAL A 102 0.74 1.48 4.69
CA VAL A 102 0.78 0.55 5.83
C VAL A 102 0.15 -0.78 5.45
N VAL A 103 0.61 -1.83 6.10
CA VAL A 103 0.03 -3.17 6.00
C VAL A 103 -0.07 -3.83 7.37
N GLN A 104 -0.91 -4.84 7.49
CA GLN A 104 -1.09 -5.56 8.74
C GLN A 104 -1.19 -7.07 8.47
N ASP A 105 -0.46 -7.85 9.26
CA ASP A 105 -0.57 -9.29 9.32
C ASP A 105 -1.87 -9.77 10.01
N ASP A 106 -2.11 -11.08 9.98
CA ASP A 106 -3.23 -11.74 10.65
C ASP A 106 -2.98 -12.13 12.11
N GLY A 107 -1.85 -11.73 12.70
CA GLY A 107 -1.33 -12.22 13.97
C GLY A 107 -0.11 -13.15 13.80
N THR A 108 0.14 -13.64 12.58
CA THR A 108 1.34 -14.40 12.21
C THR A 108 2.28 -13.49 11.41
N SER A 109 3.51 -13.30 11.86
CA SER A 109 4.45 -12.41 11.19
C SER A 109 4.76 -12.87 9.77
N VAL A 110 4.69 -11.94 8.82
CA VAL A 110 5.21 -12.12 7.47
C VAL A 110 6.72 -11.92 7.50
N SER A 111 7.48 -12.76 6.80
CA SER A 111 8.94 -12.62 6.80
C SER A 111 9.39 -11.32 6.14
N ALA A 112 10.57 -10.83 6.54
CA ALA A 112 11.19 -9.68 5.92
C ALA A 112 11.29 -9.83 4.39
N ASN A 113 11.15 -8.72 3.67
CA ASN A 113 11.28 -8.60 2.21
C ASN A 113 10.25 -9.38 1.38
N ASN A 114 9.23 -9.99 1.99
CA ASN A 114 8.19 -10.70 1.23
C ASN A 114 7.04 -9.78 0.80
N ILE A 115 6.81 -8.67 1.51
CA ILE A 115 5.71 -7.76 1.20
C ILE A 115 6.16 -6.80 0.11
N VAL A 116 5.46 -6.85 -1.03
CA VAL A 116 5.68 -5.92 -2.14
C VAL A 116 4.44 -5.07 -2.35
N VAL A 117 4.55 -3.79 -2.05
CA VAL A 117 3.50 -2.77 -2.24
C VAL A 117 3.88 -1.83 -3.39
N ALA A 118 2.87 -1.30 -4.07
CA ALA A 118 3.06 -0.25 -5.06
C ALA A 118 1.95 0.79 -4.92
N THR A 119 2.31 2.05 -5.18
CA THR A 119 1.39 3.18 -5.16
C THR A 119 1.71 4.14 -6.28
N ALA A 120 0.69 4.80 -6.82
CA ALA A 120 0.86 5.89 -7.77
C ALA A 120 -0.15 7.00 -7.48
N GLY A 121 0.27 8.23 -7.72
CA GLY A 121 -0.52 9.41 -7.39
C GLY A 121 -0.10 10.64 -8.17
N ILE A 122 -0.77 11.74 -7.89
CA ILE A 122 -0.49 13.05 -8.47
C ILE A 122 0.11 13.90 -7.37
N ARG A 123 1.32 14.41 -7.61
CA ARG A 123 1.88 15.50 -6.80
C ARG A 123 1.34 16.82 -7.32
N VAL A 124 0.84 17.64 -6.42
CA VAL A 124 0.45 19.03 -6.68
C VAL A 124 1.42 19.91 -5.90
N SER A 125 1.96 20.93 -6.56
CA SER A 125 2.90 21.89 -5.99
C SER A 125 2.48 23.29 -6.41
N LEU A 126 2.55 24.24 -5.49
CA LEU A 126 2.19 25.66 -5.70
C LEU A 126 3.41 26.52 -6.00
#